data_AF-A0A9D2QAB4-F1
#
_entry.id   AF-A0A9D2QAB4-F1
#
_cell.length_a   1.000
_cell.length_b   1.000
_cell.length_c   1.000
_cell.angle_alpha   90.00
_cell.angle_beta   90.00
_cell.angle_gamma   90.00
#
_symmetry.space_group_name_H-M   'P 1'
#
loop_
_entity.id
_entity.type
_entity.pdbx_description
1 polymer ?
#
loop_
_entity_poly.entity_id
_entity_poly.type
_entity_poly.pdbx_seq_one_letter_code
_entity_poly.pdbx_strand_id
1 'polypeptide(L)'
;MAAVCILDEFEVHKNEEFLKVADGLKPELHETVVRPQRLLQFEKHLKLERKPDMNQIEVMEEKPEELAKKQFKRDDHIVLDFGDHQVGYVTLELSSAGSHQDAPAYLYLRFAERIEELGSDPAKYDGWLSKSWIQEEYIHVDILPAKISLPRRYAFRYLEIKVIDVSMKFSVVINDVYTRAVSAVCQDDIAPLKMDDPLLRKIDRVAVRTLHNCMQDVFEDGPKRDRRLWLGDFRLQARADYKTFKNYDLVKRCLYLFGGMTFNEGKIPACLFTEPQPEPDDTYLFDFALLYGSALLDYYEETQDKKTLNDLYPVAIRQIEIGLDYLNEDHVIPDRSNEFWCLIDWGEGLNTQAASLAVLIYSIRYGVRLAKYMGDTEHVEQLGKKEEELKKSAVEHFWDEEQQLFVSGSERQISWATQIWMILARVFPKEKNRELILRTIDVNPRIQIVTPYMYHHYIDALIRSDEKERALDEIRRYWGEMVHDGADTFWEVYNPYNKYESPYGSVMMNSFCHAWSCTPTYFLRKFYEEA
;
A
#
# COMPACT_ATOMS: atom_id res chain seq x y z
N MET A 1 -6.90 2.53 -21.16
CA MET A 1 -6.09 3.77 -21.12
C MET A 1 -6.11 4.24 -19.68
N ALA A 2 -4.95 4.46 -19.06
CA ALA A 2 -4.91 5.09 -17.74
C ALA A 2 -5.47 6.51 -17.90
N ALA A 3 -6.71 6.70 -17.49
CA ALA A 3 -7.23 8.04 -17.28
C ALA A 3 -6.51 8.57 -16.05
N VAL A 4 -5.84 9.71 -16.17
CA VAL A 4 -5.31 10.45 -15.02
C VAL A 4 -6.26 11.62 -14.83
N CYS A 5 -6.76 11.85 -13.62
CA CYS A 5 -7.49 13.06 -13.31
C CYS A 5 -6.46 14.15 -12.98
N ILE A 6 -6.02 14.82 -14.04
CA ILE A 6 -5.18 16.01 -13.96
C ILE A 6 -6.13 17.21 -13.88
N LEU A 7 -5.91 18.10 -12.93
CA LEU A 7 -6.67 19.34 -12.83
C LEU A 7 -6.22 20.33 -13.92
N ASP A 8 -7.16 20.82 -14.74
CA ASP A 8 -6.87 21.76 -15.85
C ASP A 8 -6.34 23.12 -15.37
N GLU A 9 -6.76 23.56 -14.18
CA GLU A 9 -6.25 24.75 -13.47
C GLU A 9 -5.77 24.32 -12.07
N PHE A 10 -4.44 24.30 -11.88
CA PHE A 10 -3.78 23.77 -10.68
C PHE A 10 -3.03 24.88 -9.93
N GLU A 11 -3.65 25.42 -8.88
CA GLU A 11 -3.02 26.35 -7.94
C GLU A 11 -2.82 25.65 -6.58
N VAL A 12 -1.57 25.52 -6.17
CA VAL A 12 -1.20 24.93 -4.87
C VAL A 12 -1.21 26.00 -3.79
N HIS A 13 -1.99 25.78 -2.75
CA HIS A 13 -2.03 26.60 -1.55
C HIS A 13 -1.27 25.91 -0.42
N LYS A 14 -0.17 26.53 0.02
CA LYS A 14 0.65 26.02 1.12
C LYS A 14 0.36 26.77 2.43
N ASN A 15 0.06 26.03 3.48
CA ASN A 15 0.00 26.56 4.84
C ASN A 15 1.35 26.36 5.53
N GLU A 16 2.18 27.40 5.52
CA GLU A 16 3.55 27.37 6.06
C GLU A 16 3.62 26.97 7.54
N GLU A 17 2.61 27.30 8.35
CA GLU A 17 2.60 26.91 9.76
C GLU A 17 2.35 25.40 9.92
N PHE A 18 1.49 24.82 9.07
CA PHE A 18 1.27 23.37 9.06
C PHE A 18 2.51 22.62 8.54
N LEU A 19 3.16 23.15 7.51
CA LEU A 19 4.39 22.56 6.97
C LEU A 19 5.55 22.63 7.98
N LYS A 20 5.66 23.69 8.78
CA LYS A 20 6.63 23.75 9.89
C LYS A 20 6.35 22.70 10.97
N VAL A 21 5.08 22.48 11.31
CA VAL A 21 4.71 21.41 12.26
C VAL A 21 5.09 20.05 11.69
N ALA A 22 4.76 19.79 10.42
CA ALA A 22 5.14 18.55 9.76
C ALA A 22 6.66 18.36 9.74
N ASP A 23 7.43 19.37 9.34
CA ASP A 23 8.89 19.33 9.27
C ASP A 23 9.54 19.03 10.62
N GLY A 24 9.07 19.67 11.70
CA GLY A 24 9.54 19.41 13.06
C GLY A 24 9.24 18.00 13.59
N LEU A 25 8.40 17.22 12.89
CA LEU A 25 8.05 15.83 13.21
C LEU A 25 8.68 14.82 12.24
N LYS A 26 9.63 15.25 11.38
CA LYS A 26 10.35 14.32 10.51
C LYS A 26 11.12 13.30 11.35
N PRO A 27 10.91 11.98 11.16
CA PRO A 27 11.59 10.98 11.98
C PRO A 27 13.06 10.85 11.59
N GLU A 28 13.88 10.40 12.54
CA GLU A 28 15.17 9.80 12.24
C GLU A 28 14.96 8.32 11.90
N LEU A 29 15.60 7.82 10.84
CA LEU A 29 15.46 6.41 10.45
C LEU A 29 16.42 5.53 11.25
N HIS A 30 15.89 4.46 11.85
CA HIS A 30 16.67 3.39 12.43
C HIS A 30 17.40 2.60 11.34
N GLU A 31 18.64 2.21 11.61
CA GLU A 31 19.46 1.46 10.66
C GLU A 31 19.87 0.10 11.21
N THR A 32 19.68 -0.96 10.42
CA THR A 32 20.12 -2.31 10.76
C THR A 32 20.93 -2.92 9.61
N VAL A 33 22.08 -3.51 9.92
CA VAL A 33 22.90 -4.21 8.90
C VAL A 33 22.38 -5.64 8.74
N VAL A 34 21.93 -5.98 7.53
CA VAL A 34 21.42 -7.31 7.17
C VAL A 34 22.28 -7.93 6.08
N ARG A 35 22.58 -9.22 6.21
CA ARG A 35 23.37 -10.02 5.26
C ARG A 35 22.52 -11.12 4.63
N PRO A 36 22.89 -11.59 3.42
CA PRO A 36 22.21 -12.72 2.79
C PRO A 36 22.27 -13.95 3.68
N GLN A 37 21.19 -14.72 3.69
CA GLN A 37 21.05 -15.97 4.45
C GLN A 37 21.36 -17.19 3.59
N ARG A 38 21.18 -17.08 2.26
CA ARG A 38 21.39 -18.17 1.31
C ARG A 38 21.93 -17.64 -0.02
N LEU A 39 22.70 -18.48 -0.70
CA LEU A 39 23.08 -18.30 -2.10
C LEU A 39 22.24 -19.26 -2.94
N LEU A 40 21.63 -18.75 -4.01
CA LEU A 40 20.81 -19.51 -4.92
C LEU A 40 21.52 -19.58 -6.28
N GLN A 41 21.63 -20.80 -6.82
CA GLN A 41 22.12 -21.04 -8.17
C GLN A 41 21.02 -21.72 -8.99
N PHE A 42 20.73 -21.16 -10.17
CA PHE A 42 19.77 -21.73 -11.11
C PHE A 42 20.47 -22.59 -12.15
N GLU A 43 19.94 -23.79 -12.39
CA GLU A 43 20.54 -24.71 -13.37
C GLU A 43 20.45 -24.22 -14.84
N LYS A 44 19.51 -23.30 -15.16
CA LYS A 44 19.36 -22.65 -16.47
C LYS A 44 18.86 -21.21 -16.31
N HIS A 45 19.19 -20.34 -17.28
CA HIS A 45 18.55 -19.01 -17.38
C HIS A 45 17.03 -19.16 -17.30
N LEU A 46 16.43 -18.59 -16.27
CA LEU A 46 14.99 -18.50 -16.09
C LEU A 46 14.38 -17.87 -17.35
N LYS A 47 13.76 -18.69 -18.20
CA LYS A 47 12.83 -18.20 -19.22
C LYS A 47 11.42 -18.30 -18.65
N LEU A 48 11.00 -17.29 -17.89
CA LEU A 48 9.62 -17.22 -17.39
C LEU A 48 8.71 -16.63 -18.47
N GLU A 49 8.16 -17.48 -19.33
CA GLU A 49 7.07 -17.05 -20.24
C GLU A 49 5.70 -17.40 -19.64
N ARG A 50 4.96 -16.35 -19.26
CA ARG A 50 3.50 -16.22 -19.00
C ARG A 50 2.78 -17.23 -18.06
N LYS A 51 3.38 -18.35 -17.65
CA LYS A 51 2.93 -19.23 -16.56
C LYS A 51 4.17 -19.91 -15.96
N PRO A 52 4.67 -19.49 -14.79
CA PRO A 52 5.81 -20.14 -14.15
C PRO A 52 5.46 -21.57 -13.82
N ASP A 53 6.17 -22.52 -14.42
CA ASP A 53 6.28 -23.86 -13.85
C ASP A 53 7.36 -23.78 -12.76
N MET A 54 6.96 -23.33 -11.57
CA MET A 54 7.82 -23.19 -10.39
C MET A 54 8.49 -24.52 -10.00
N ASN A 55 7.97 -25.65 -10.49
CA ASN A 55 8.56 -26.98 -10.32
C ASN A 55 9.89 -27.17 -11.07
N GLN A 56 10.32 -26.21 -11.91
CA GLN A 56 11.55 -26.31 -12.69
C GLN A 56 12.71 -25.44 -12.17
N ILE A 57 12.51 -24.74 -11.04
CA ILE A 57 13.61 -24.03 -10.38
C ILE A 57 14.32 -25.03 -9.46
N GLU A 58 15.25 -25.81 -10.02
CA GLU A 58 16.24 -26.48 -9.17
C GLU A 58 17.19 -25.42 -8.62
N VAL A 59 16.98 -25.07 -7.35
CA VAL A 59 17.85 -24.17 -6.60
C VAL A 59 18.86 -25.02 -5.86
N MET A 60 20.13 -24.93 -6.25
CA MET A 60 21.20 -25.36 -5.36
C MET A 60 21.41 -24.27 -4.30
N GLU A 61 21.09 -24.59 -3.05
CA GLU A 61 21.31 -23.69 -1.92
C GLU A 61 22.72 -23.88 -1.36
N GLU A 62 23.48 -22.79 -1.31
CA GLU A 62 24.78 -22.74 -0.63
C GLU A 62 24.74 -21.75 0.52
N LYS A 63 25.63 -21.96 1.50
CA LYS A 63 25.75 -21.05 2.63
C LYS A 63 26.46 -19.74 2.23
N PRO A 64 26.11 -18.60 2.83
CA PRO A 64 26.71 -17.30 2.50
C PRO A 64 28.25 -17.27 2.60
N GLU A 65 28.86 -18.07 3.47
CA GLU A 65 30.32 -18.11 3.65
C GLU A 65 31.07 -18.69 2.44
N GLU A 66 30.38 -19.36 1.52
CA GLU A 66 30.95 -19.84 0.27
C GLU A 66 31.13 -18.72 -0.77
N LEU A 67 30.46 -17.58 -0.62
CA LEU A 67 30.48 -16.47 -1.58
C LEU A 67 31.92 -15.96 -1.83
N ALA A 68 32.66 -15.70 -0.75
CA ALA A 68 34.02 -15.18 -0.81
C ALA A 68 35.06 -16.18 -1.38
N LYS A 69 34.67 -17.44 -1.57
CA LYS A 69 35.54 -18.48 -2.15
C LYS A 69 35.30 -18.64 -3.67
N LYS A 70 34.21 -18.09 -4.19
CA LYS A 70 33.86 -18.17 -5.61
C LYS A 70 34.61 -17.10 -6.41
N GLN A 71 34.95 -17.45 -7.64
CA GLN A 71 35.58 -16.56 -8.61
C GLN A 71 34.65 -16.44 -9.81
N PHE A 72 34.18 -15.22 -10.08
CA PHE A 72 33.21 -14.93 -11.14
C PHE A 72 33.94 -14.35 -12.36
N LYS A 73 33.74 -14.99 -13.51
CA LYS A 73 34.19 -14.56 -14.83
C LYS A 73 33.04 -13.92 -15.59
N ARG A 74 33.32 -13.50 -16.82
CA ARG A 74 32.31 -13.06 -17.79
C ARG A 74 31.13 -14.04 -17.82
N ASP A 75 29.92 -13.49 -17.80
CA ASP A 75 28.62 -14.16 -17.82
C ASP A 75 28.26 -14.99 -16.57
N ASP A 76 29.15 -15.13 -15.60
CA ASP A 76 28.80 -15.75 -14.32
C ASP A 76 27.83 -14.85 -13.53
N HIS A 77 26.93 -15.47 -12.79
CA HIS A 77 25.97 -14.78 -11.93
C HIS A 77 25.70 -15.58 -10.65
N ILE A 78 25.19 -14.89 -9.64
CA ILE A 78 24.73 -15.48 -8.39
C ILE A 78 23.49 -14.74 -7.90
N VAL A 79 22.58 -15.44 -7.24
CA VAL A 79 21.46 -14.81 -6.54
C VAL A 79 21.65 -14.95 -5.03
N LEU A 80 21.48 -13.84 -4.34
CA LEU A 80 21.54 -13.75 -2.89
C LEU A 80 20.13 -13.64 -2.34
N ASP A 81 19.75 -14.53 -1.43
CA ASP A 81 18.48 -14.45 -0.70
C ASP A 81 18.75 -13.94 0.72
N PHE A 82 18.15 -12.80 1.04
CA PHE A 82 18.24 -12.16 2.36
C PHE A 82 17.32 -12.80 3.41
N GLY A 83 16.51 -13.78 3.02
CA GLY A 83 15.66 -14.58 3.91
C GLY A 83 14.34 -13.90 4.29
N ASP A 84 14.29 -12.58 4.21
CA ASP A 84 13.12 -11.73 4.49
C ASP A 84 13.21 -10.45 3.62
N HIS A 85 12.10 -9.76 3.41
CA HIS A 85 12.02 -8.52 2.62
C HIS A 85 12.74 -7.36 3.32
N GLN A 86 13.64 -6.67 2.62
CA GLN A 86 14.47 -5.56 3.12
C GLN A 86 14.18 -4.26 2.38
N VAL A 87 14.32 -3.13 3.07
CA VAL A 87 14.29 -1.78 2.49
C VAL A 87 15.54 -1.04 2.93
N GLY A 88 16.44 -0.65 2.02
CA GLY A 88 17.72 -0.08 2.43
C GLY A 88 18.73 0.16 1.33
N TYR A 89 19.98 0.41 1.74
CA TYR A 89 21.10 0.72 0.85
C TYR A 89 22.09 -0.44 0.83
N VAL A 90 22.39 -0.96 -0.37
CA VAL A 90 23.26 -2.13 -0.53
C VAL A 90 24.72 -1.73 -0.69
N THR A 91 25.60 -2.48 -0.05
CA THR A 91 27.05 -2.36 -0.19
C THR A 91 27.66 -3.68 -0.61
N LEU A 92 28.58 -3.62 -1.58
CA LEU A 92 29.38 -4.75 -2.06
C LEU A 92 30.84 -4.52 -1.71
N GLU A 93 31.51 -5.53 -1.16
CA GLU A 93 32.95 -5.55 -0.99
C GLU A 93 33.56 -6.52 -2.00
N LEU A 94 34.33 -6.00 -2.94
CA LEU A 94 34.84 -6.72 -4.11
C LEU A 94 36.36 -6.80 -4.09
N SER A 95 36.90 -7.89 -4.61
CA SER A 95 38.32 -8.04 -4.92
C SER A 95 38.52 -8.81 -6.23
N SER A 96 39.78 -8.98 -6.64
CA SER A 96 40.15 -9.72 -7.85
C SER A 96 40.97 -10.95 -7.52
N ALA A 97 40.76 -12.04 -8.27
CA ALA A 97 41.61 -13.22 -8.28
C ALA A 97 42.22 -13.45 -9.67
N GLY A 98 43.35 -14.16 -9.74
CA GLY A 98 44.09 -14.40 -10.98
C GLY A 98 45.21 -13.39 -11.21
N SER A 99 45.37 -12.91 -12.43
CA SER A 99 46.33 -11.84 -12.74
C SER A 99 45.85 -10.49 -12.19
N HIS A 100 46.74 -9.50 -12.20
CA HIS A 100 46.33 -8.11 -11.96
C HIS A 100 45.20 -7.70 -12.92
N GLN A 101 44.19 -7.02 -12.37
CA GLN A 101 43.10 -6.41 -13.13
C GLN A 101 43.68 -5.50 -14.21
N ASP A 102 43.41 -5.82 -15.47
CA ASP A 102 43.88 -5.09 -16.64
C ASP A 102 42.74 -4.42 -17.43
N ALA A 103 41.50 -4.54 -16.94
CA ALA A 103 40.30 -3.88 -17.46
C ALA A 103 39.27 -3.71 -16.32
N PRO A 104 38.33 -2.74 -16.42
CA PRO A 104 37.24 -2.60 -15.46
C PRO A 104 36.39 -3.87 -15.37
N ALA A 105 35.84 -4.16 -14.19
CA ALA A 105 34.79 -5.17 -14.05
C ALA A 105 33.43 -4.52 -14.32
N TYR A 106 32.67 -5.06 -15.27
CA TYR A 106 31.32 -4.59 -15.59
C TYR A 106 30.28 -5.50 -14.96
N LEU A 107 29.51 -4.97 -14.02
CA LEU A 107 28.54 -5.69 -13.22
C LEU A 107 27.12 -5.20 -13.52
N TYR A 108 26.18 -6.14 -13.47
CA TYR A 108 24.74 -5.87 -13.45
C TYR A 108 24.15 -6.38 -12.15
N LEU A 109 23.38 -5.52 -11.48
CA LEU A 109 22.65 -5.84 -10.27
C LEU A 109 21.16 -5.76 -10.55
N ARG A 110 20.41 -6.75 -10.06
CA ARG A 110 18.95 -6.74 -10.11
C ARG A 110 18.36 -7.10 -8.77
N PHE A 111 17.45 -6.27 -8.29
CA PHE A 111 16.77 -6.42 -7.01
C PHE A 111 15.32 -6.87 -7.25
N ALA A 112 14.85 -7.79 -6.42
CA ALA A 112 13.51 -8.34 -6.52
C ALA A 112 12.92 -8.61 -5.13
N GLU A 113 11.66 -8.27 -4.93
CA GLU A 113 10.88 -8.62 -3.74
C GLU A 113 10.45 -10.10 -3.80
N ARG A 114 10.19 -10.59 -5.02
CA ARG A 114 9.80 -11.97 -5.31
C ARG A 114 10.72 -12.61 -6.35
N ILE A 115 10.99 -13.90 -6.17
CA ILE A 115 11.92 -14.63 -7.05
C ILE A 115 11.45 -14.63 -8.52
N GLU A 116 10.14 -14.60 -8.74
CA GLU A 116 9.51 -14.58 -10.06
C GLU A 116 9.81 -13.30 -10.84
N GLU A 117 10.16 -12.20 -10.16
CA GLU A 117 10.59 -10.98 -10.84
C GLU A 117 11.91 -11.23 -11.59
N LEU A 118 12.85 -11.99 -11.01
CA LEU A 118 14.17 -12.23 -11.62
C LEU A 118 14.11 -13.00 -12.94
N GLY A 119 13.12 -13.87 -13.13
CA GLY A 119 12.98 -14.60 -14.39
C GLY A 119 12.18 -13.88 -15.48
N SER A 120 11.61 -12.71 -15.17
CA SER A 120 10.96 -11.84 -16.15
C SER A 120 12.01 -10.96 -16.84
N ASP A 121 11.86 -10.70 -18.15
CA ASP A 121 12.81 -9.87 -18.92
C ASP A 121 12.39 -8.38 -18.87
N PRO A 122 13.15 -7.49 -18.21
CA PRO A 122 12.84 -6.07 -18.15
C PRO A 122 12.77 -5.42 -19.53
N ALA A 123 13.53 -5.90 -20.52
CA ALA A 123 13.51 -5.36 -21.88
C ALA A 123 12.18 -5.58 -22.60
N LYS A 124 11.37 -6.56 -22.16
CA LYS A 124 10.05 -6.88 -22.70
C LYS A 124 8.89 -6.26 -21.91
N TYR A 125 9.16 -5.46 -20.88
CA TYR A 125 8.12 -4.78 -20.14
C TYR A 125 7.35 -3.82 -21.06
N ASP A 126 6.04 -4.03 -21.16
CA ASP A 126 5.10 -3.23 -21.95
C ASP A 126 3.89 -2.91 -21.07
N GLY A 127 4.02 -1.86 -20.28
CA GLY A 127 2.99 -1.38 -19.38
C GLY A 127 3.06 0.14 -19.22
N TRP A 128 2.07 0.71 -18.55
CA TRP A 128 1.88 2.16 -18.51
C TRP A 128 2.68 2.88 -17.41
N LEU A 129 3.17 2.15 -16.41
CA LEU A 129 4.07 2.69 -15.40
C LEU A 129 5.49 2.81 -15.96
N SER A 130 6.29 3.71 -15.38
CA SER A 130 7.68 3.86 -15.79
C SER A 130 8.49 2.61 -15.47
N LYS A 131 9.19 2.08 -16.48
CA LYS A 131 10.14 0.97 -16.35
C LYS A 131 11.25 1.25 -15.31
N SER A 132 11.52 2.53 -15.01
CA SER A 132 12.54 2.93 -14.03
C SER A 132 12.29 2.43 -12.59
N TRP A 133 11.08 1.96 -12.29
CA TRP A 133 10.78 1.30 -11.01
C TRP A 133 11.34 -0.13 -10.90
N ILE A 134 11.70 -0.76 -12.02
CA ILE A 134 12.44 -2.01 -12.00
C ILE A 134 13.84 -1.71 -11.46
N GLN A 135 14.18 -2.33 -10.34
CA GLN A 135 15.38 -1.99 -9.61
C GLN A 135 16.61 -2.67 -10.19
N GLU A 136 17.23 -2.02 -11.18
CA GLU A 136 18.45 -2.47 -11.85
C GLU A 136 19.61 -1.48 -11.66
N GLU A 137 20.84 -1.96 -11.73
CA GLU A 137 22.06 -1.13 -11.78
C GLU A 137 23.10 -1.72 -12.73
N TYR A 138 23.85 -0.83 -13.39
CA TYR A 138 24.97 -1.17 -14.26
C TYR A 138 26.22 -0.45 -13.74
N ILE A 139 27.22 -1.20 -13.28
CA ILE A 139 28.35 -0.65 -12.53
C ILE A 139 29.66 -1.04 -13.20
N HIS A 140 30.52 -0.06 -13.47
CA HIS A 140 31.90 -0.28 -13.87
C HIS A 140 32.82 -0.07 -12.67
N VAL A 141 33.67 -1.06 -12.38
CA VAL A 141 34.63 -1.02 -11.28
C VAL A 141 36.05 -0.99 -11.86
N ASP A 142 36.61 0.21 -11.98
CA ASP A 142 37.91 0.42 -12.61
C ASP A 142 39.08 -0.19 -11.82
N ILE A 143 38.97 -0.22 -10.48
CA ILE A 143 40.05 -0.65 -9.58
C ILE A 143 39.49 -1.57 -8.49
N LEU A 144 40.09 -2.75 -8.35
CA LEU A 144 39.85 -3.72 -7.27
C LEU A 144 41.09 -3.84 -6.37
N PRO A 145 40.93 -4.06 -5.05
CA PRO A 145 39.66 -4.22 -4.33
C PRO A 145 38.89 -2.90 -4.19
N ALA A 146 37.56 -3.00 -4.10
CA ALA A 146 36.66 -1.87 -3.96
C ALA A 146 35.53 -2.15 -2.97
N LYS A 147 35.12 -1.10 -2.25
CA LYS A 147 33.88 -1.09 -1.46
C LYS A 147 32.89 -0.16 -2.14
N ILE A 148 31.79 -0.69 -2.63
CA ILE A 148 30.80 0.03 -3.43
C ILE A 148 29.51 0.11 -2.63
N SER A 149 29.19 1.31 -2.13
CA SER A 149 27.90 1.60 -1.51
C SER A 149 26.99 2.27 -2.53
N LEU A 150 25.86 1.63 -2.82
CA LEU A 150 24.90 2.13 -3.80
C LEU A 150 24.09 3.30 -3.19
N PRO A 151 23.91 4.41 -3.93
CA PRO A 151 23.24 5.59 -3.39
C PRO A 151 21.71 5.47 -3.39
N ARG A 152 21.13 4.60 -4.22
CA ARG A 152 19.68 4.39 -4.29
C ARG A 152 19.22 3.53 -3.10
N ARG A 153 18.04 3.82 -2.54
CA ARG A 153 17.35 2.90 -1.61
C ARG A 153 16.63 1.83 -2.43
N TYR A 154 16.76 0.56 -2.08
CA TYR A 154 16.14 -0.59 -2.74
C TYR A 154 15.11 -1.25 -1.81
N ALA A 155 14.17 -1.98 -2.39
CA ALA A 155 13.20 -2.80 -1.68
C ALA A 155 13.18 -4.20 -2.32
N PHE A 156 13.61 -5.21 -1.57
CA PHE A 156 13.95 -6.50 -2.13
C PHE A 156 14.12 -7.58 -1.06
N ARG A 157 13.98 -8.84 -1.46
CA ARG A 157 14.49 -10.00 -0.74
C ARG A 157 15.67 -10.64 -1.47
N TYR A 158 15.60 -10.62 -2.81
CA TYR A 158 16.57 -11.26 -3.68
C TYR A 158 17.43 -10.21 -4.40
N LEU A 159 18.73 -10.48 -4.51
CA LEU A 159 19.68 -9.69 -5.28
C LEU A 159 20.42 -10.61 -6.24
N GLU A 160 20.23 -10.42 -7.54
CA GLU A 160 21.05 -11.02 -8.59
C GLU A 160 22.28 -10.13 -8.85
N ILE A 161 23.46 -10.74 -8.83
CA ILE A 161 24.71 -10.11 -9.23
C ILE A 161 25.24 -10.87 -10.43
N LYS A 162 25.31 -10.21 -11.58
CA LYS A 162 25.88 -10.75 -12.82
C LYS A 162 27.15 -10.01 -13.19
N VAL A 163 28.22 -10.76 -13.47
CA VAL A 163 29.42 -10.21 -14.12
C VAL A 163 29.13 -10.16 -15.61
N ILE A 164 28.77 -8.99 -16.13
CA ILE A 164 28.59 -8.81 -17.58
C ILE A 164 29.92 -9.04 -18.28
N ASP A 165 30.99 -8.41 -17.81
CA ASP A 165 32.30 -8.57 -18.43
C ASP A 165 33.48 -8.35 -17.48
N VAL A 166 34.53 -9.15 -17.68
CA VAL A 166 35.90 -8.98 -17.20
C VAL A 166 36.85 -9.53 -18.27
N SER A 167 38.13 -9.14 -18.23
CA SER A 167 39.13 -9.74 -19.12
C SER A 167 39.37 -11.22 -18.77
N MET A 168 39.96 -11.98 -19.69
CA MET A 168 40.31 -13.38 -19.43
C MET A 168 41.41 -13.55 -18.35
N LYS A 169 42.08 -12.47 -17.92
CA LYS A 169 43.24 -12.54 -17.03
C LYS A 169 42.87 -12.59 -15.55
N PHE A 170 41.68 -12.10 -15.18
CA PHE A 170 41.24 -12.02 -13.79
C PHE A 170 39.77 -12.41 -13.62
N SER A 171 39.36 -12.62 -12.37
CA SER A 171 38.00 -12.89 -11.95
C SER A 171 37.60 -11.96 -10.81
N VAL A 172 36.32 -11.63 -10.70
CA VAL A 172 35.77 -10.91 -9.55
C VAL A 172 35.55 -11.88 -8.39
N VAL A 173 35.91 -11.46 -7.19
CA VAL A 173 35.55 -12.13 -5.93
C VAL A 173 34.67 -11.19 -5.14
N ILE A 174 33.51 -11.69 -4.71
CA ILE A 174 32.56 -10.94 -3.87
C ILE A 174 32.85 -11.34 -2.42
N ASN A 175 33.49 -10.46 -1.66
CA ASN A 175 33.94 -10.74 -0.30
C ASN A 175 32.81 -10.62 0.74
N ASP A 176 31.98 -9.58 0.63
CA ASP A 176 30.80 -9.36 1.47
C ASP A 176 29.73 -8.61 0.68
N VAL A 177 28.47 -8.86 1.01
CA VAL A 177 27.32 -8.09 0.54
C VAL A 177 26.38 -7.89 1.71
N TYR A 178 26.02 -6.65 1.99
CA TYR A 178 25.09 -6.34 3.05
C TYR A 178 24.20 -5.16 2.67
N THR A 179 23.02 -5.10 3.28
CA THR A 179 22.13 -3.96 3.20
C THR A 179 22.07 -3.24 4.54
N ARG A 180 22.15 -1.91 4.50
CA ARG A 180 21.77 -1.06 5.63
C ARG A 180 20.28 -0.81 5.50
N ALA A 181 19.49 -1.65 6.16
CA ALA A 181 18.04 -1.58 6.18
C ALA A 181 17.57 -0.39 7.03
N VAL A 182 16.53 0.31 6.59
CA VAL A 182 16.04 1.55 7.21
C VAL A 182 14.52 1.55 7.44
N SER A 183 14.09 2.11 8.57
CA SER A 183 12.67 2.35 8.90
C SER A 183 12.55 3.42 9.99
N ALA A 184 11.43 4.13 10.06
CA ALA A 184 11.12 5.06 11.14
C ALA A 184 10.73 4.36 12.45
N VAL A 185 10.67 3.03 12.48
CA VAL A 185 10.31 2.22 13.64
C VAL A 185 11.21 0.98 13.76
N CYS A 186 11.21 0.32 14.92
CA CYS A 186 11.95 -0.92 15.14
C CYS A 186 10.97 -2.09 15.31
N GLN A 187 11.18 -3.17 14.56
CA GLN A 187 10.33 -4.36 14.63
C GLN A 187 10.34 -5.05 16.00
N ASP A 188 11.45 -4.94 16.74
CA ASP A 188 11.60 -5.54 18.07
C ASP A 188 10.73 -4.88 19.15
N ASP A 189 10.14 -3.71 18.86
CA ASP A 189 9.25 -3.00 19.77
C ASP A 189 7.85 -3.66 19.86
N ILE A 190 7.54 -4.60 18.97
CA ILE A 190 6.21 -5.21 18.85
C ILE A 190 6.16 -6.58 19.52
N ALA A 191 5.30 -6.69 20.54
CA ALA A 191 4.99 -7.98 21.14
C ALA A 191 4.26 -8.90 20.14
N PRO A 192 4.58 -10.21 20.12
CA PRO A 192 3.85 -11.18 19.33
C PRO A 192 2.35 -11.17 19.65
N LEU A 193 1.51 -11.35 18.63
CA LEU A 193 0.05 -11.46 18.79
C LEU A 193 -0.31 -12.60 19.76
N LYS A 194 -1.14 -12.29 20.77
CA LYS A 194 -1.64 -13.27 21.74
C LYS A 194 -2.88 -13.99 21.20
N MET A 195 -2.64 -15.02 20.39
CA MET A 195 -3.67 -15.94 19.91
C MET A 195 -3.08 -17.34 19.74
N ASP A 196 -3.87 -18.39 19.97
CA ASP A 196 -3.42 -19.78 19.82
C ASP A 196 -3.21 -20.21 18.36
N ASP A 197 -3.93 -19.59 17.43
CA ASP A 197 -3.88 -19.89 15.99
C ASP A 197 -2.53 -19.50 15.37
N PRO A 198 -1.68 -20.47 14.95
CA PRO A 198 -0.36 -20.17 14.40
C PRO A 198 -0.43 -19.46 13.04
N LEU A 199 -1.48 -19.65 12.25
CA LEU A 199 -1.65 -18.97 10.98
C LEU A 199 -1.93 -17.48 11.23
N LEU A 200 -2.82 -17.17 12.18
CA LEU A 200 -3.13 -15.78 12.53
C LEU A 200 -1.92 -15.04 13.10
N ARG A 201 -1.11 -15.69 13.95
CA ARG A 201 0.17 -15.10 14.41
C ARG A 201 1.14 -14.83 13.25
N LYS A 202 1.17 -15.71 12.24
CA LYS A 202 2.02 -15.51 11.06
C LYS A 202 1.49 -14.38 10.17
N ILE A 203 0.17 -14.29 9.98
CA ILE A 203 -0.49 -13.19 9.27
C ILE A 203 -0.16 -11.85 9.95
N ASP A 204 -0.29 -11.77 11.28
CA ASP A 204 0.06 -10.56 12.02
C ASP A 204 1.54 -10.18 11.86
N ARG A 205 2.46 -11.14 11.98
CA ARG A 205 3.90 -10.89 11.76
C ARG A 205 4.18 -10.32 10.36
N VAL A 206 3.57 -10.88 9.31
CA VAL A 206 3.72 -10.41 7.93
C VAL A 206 3.12 -9.01 7.77
N ALA A 207 1.96 -8.74 8.38
CA ALA A 207 1.38 -7.40 8.41
C ALA A 207 2.31 -6.39 9.10
N VAL A 208 2.84 -6.71 10.28
CA VAL A 208 3.79 -5.85 11.01
C VAL A 208 5.04 -5.58 10.18
N ARG A 209 5.59 -6.60 9.51
CA ARG A 209 6.75 -6.43 8.60
C ARG A 209 6.43 -5.51 7.42
N THR A 210 5.23 -5.63 6.87
CA THR A 210 4.76 -4.78 5.76
C THR A 210 4.71 -3.32 6.20
N LEU A 211 4.07 -3.06 7.34
CA LEU A 211 3.97 -1.70 7.88
C LEU A 211 5.35 -1.12 8.22
N HIS A 212 6.20 -1.87 8.91
CA HIS A 212 7.57 -1.47 9.26
C HIS A 212 8.35 -0.97 8.03
N ASN A 213 8.31 -1.73 6.94
CA ASN A 213 9.06 -1.40 5.73
C ASN A 213 8.49 -0.19 4.98
N CYS A 214 7.19 0.09 5.13
CA CYS A 214 6.52 1.27 4.57
C CYS A 214 6.60 2.53 5.46
N MET A 215 6.92 2.39 6.75
CA MET A 215 7.14 3.52 7.66
C MET A 215 8.55 4.09 7.48
N GLN A 216 8.64 5.22 6.78
CA GLN A 216 9.88 5.92 6.45
C GLN A 216 9.74 7.40 6.89
N ASP A 217 10.21 8.37 6.11
CA ASP A 217 9.97 9.80 6.35
C ASP A 217 8.47 10.17 6.41
N VAL A 218 7.64 9.31 5.82
CA VAL A 218 6.17 9.29 5.80
C VAL A 218 5.70 7.83 5.80
N PHE A 219 4.40 7.61 5.90
CA PHE A 219 3.79 6.33 5.54
C PHE A 219 3.77 6.16 4.02
N GLU A 220 4.78 5.50 3.47
CA GLU A 220 4.83 5.15 2.05
C GLU A 220 3.78 4.08 1.74
N ASP A 221 3.17 4.13 0.56
CA ASP A 221 2.30 3.08 0.04
C ASP A 221 3.07 1.75 -0.10
N GLY A 222 4.19 1.78 -0.81
CA GLY A 222 5.13 0.67 -0.98
C GLY A 222 6.56 1.15 -1.19
N PRO A 223 7.58 0.46 -0.61
CA PRO A 223 8.95 0.95 -0.57
C PRO A 223 9.72 0.69 -1.88
N LYS A 224 9.26 -0.25 -2.72
CA LYS A 224 9.74 -0.40 -4.09
C LYS A 224 9.21 0.75 -4.94
N ARG A 225 7.89 0.89 -4.91
CA ARG A 225 7.03 1.82 -5.64
C ARG A 225 5.70 1.95 -4.86
N ASP A 226 5.08 3.12 -4.81
CA ASP A 226 5.50 4.41 -5.40
C ASP A 226 6.44 5.22 -4.50
N ARG A 227 6.69 4.75 -3.28
CA ARG A 227 7.46 5.45 -2.22
C ARG A 227 6.81 6.78 -1.85
N ARG A 228 5.48 6.83 -1.85
CA ARG A 228 4.72 8.08 -1.69
C ARG A 228 3.67 7.96 -0.62
N LEU A 229 3.29 9.11 -0.09
CA LEU A 229 2.21 9.24 0.87
C LEU A 229 0.88 9.38 0.12
N TRP A 230 0.14 8.29 0.01
CA TRP A 230 -1.23 8.26 -0.53
C TRP A 230 -2.26 8.30 0.61
N LEU A 231 -3.32 9.08 0.46
CA LEU A 231 -4.26 9.32 1.57
C LEU A 231 -5.10 8.08 1.93
N GLY A 232 -5.53 7.31 0.94
CA GLY A 232 -6.25 6.05 1.14
C GLY A 232 -5.39 5.04 1.93
N ASP A 233 -4.14 4.85 1.52
CA ASP A 233 -3.15 4.02 2.19
C ASP A 233 -2.86 4.50 3.61
N PHE A 234 -2.51 5.78 3.75
CA PHE A 234 -2.14 6.40 5.02
C PHE A 234 -3.15 6.11 6.12
N ARG A 235 -4.45 6.24 5.82
CA ARG A 235 -5.50 5.98 6.78
C ARG A 235 -5.44 4.55 7.34
N LEU A 236 -5.24 3.57 6.47
CA LEU A 236 -5.20 2.15 6.83
C LEU A 236 -3.91 1.81 7.58
N GLN A 237 -2.80 2.42 7.16
CA GLN A 237 -1.51 2.32 7.84
C GLN A 237 -1.56 2.88 9.25
N ALA A 238 -2.14 4.06 9.44
CA ALA A 238 -2.30 4.68 10.77
C ALA A 238 -3.12 3.78 11.71
N ARG A 239 -4.18 3.13 11.21
CA ARG A 239 -4.97 2.17 12.02
C ARG A 239 -4.14 0.97 12.47
N ALA A 240 -3.32 0.42 11.59
CA ALA A 240 -2.40 -0.65 11.93
C ALA A 240 -1.36 -0.18 12.95
N ASP A 241 -0.77 1.00 12.74
CA ASP A 241 0.23 1.62 13.63
C ASP A 241 -0.28 1.82 15.06
N TYR A 242 -1.52 2.30 15.25
CA TYR A 242 -2.10 2.48 16.58
C TYR A 242 -2.19 1.20 17.42
N LYS A 243 -2.14 0.03 16.76
CA LYS A 243 -2.15 -1.29 17.42
C LYS A 243 -0.79 -1.99 17.39
N THR A 244 0.22 -1.37 16.78
CA THR A 244 1.59 -1.88 16.70
C THR A 244 2.58 -0.84 17.23
N PHE A 245 3.24 -0.06 16.37
CA PHE A 245 4.38 0.80 16.72
C PHE A 245 3.97 2.06 17.45
N LYS A 246 2.71 2.51 17.28
CA LYS A 246 2.16 3.70 17.93
C LYS A 246 3.01 4.95 17.68
N ASN A 247 3.51 5.10 16.46
CA ASN A 247 4.27 6.28 16.07
C ASN A 247 3.32 7.44 15.73
N TYR A 248 2.70 8.00 16.78
CA TYR A 248 1.72 9.08 16.67
C TYR A 248 2.28 10.34 16.01
N ASP A 249 3.57 10.61 16.18
CA ASP A 249 4.24 11.77 15.57
C ASP A 249 4.32 11.65 14.05
N LEU A 250 4.60 10.45 13.51
CA LEU A 250 4.57 10.20 12.06
C LEU A 250 3.15 10.36 11.50
N VAL A 251 2.14 9.89 12.23
CA VAL A 251 0.73 10.06 11.82
C VAL A 251 0.36 11.55 11.78
N LYS A 252 0.73 12.28 12.84
CA LYS A 252 0.53 13.72 12.93
C LYS A 252 1.22 14.46 11.78
N ARG A 253 2.48 14.13 11.50
CA ARG A 253 3.24 14.68 10.36
C ARG A 253 2.46 14.52 9.05
N CYS A 254 2.02 13.30 8.73
CA CYS A 254 1.28 13.03 7.50
C CYS A 254 -0.06 13.79 7.43
N LEU A 255 -0.80 13.91 8.54
CA LEU A 255 -2.03 14.71 8.60
C LEU A 255 -1.77 16.20 8.29
N TYR A 256 -0.70 16.78 8.84
CA TYR A 256 -0.31 18.16 8.56
C TYR A 256 0.25 18.36 7.14
N LEU A 257 0.93 17.37 6.57
CA LEU A 257 1.37 17.44 5.18
C LEU A 257 0.17 17.56 4.22
N PHE A 258 -0.84 16.71 4.37
CA PHE A 258 -2.07 16.80 3.57
C PHE A 258 -2.85 18.09 3.86
N GLY A 259 -3.05 18.44 5.13
CA GLY A 259 -3.78 19.65 5.49
C GLY A 259 -3.05 20.94 5.13
N GLY A 260 -1.72 20.87 4.97
CA GLY A 260 -0.85 21.99 4.65
C GLY A 260 -0.62 22.21 3.15
N MET A 261 -1.07 21.29 2.30
CA MET A 261 -0.92 21.38 0.84
C MET A 261 -2.23 21.02 0.17
N THR A 262 -3.04 22.04 -0.11
CA THR A 262 -4.33 21.87 -0.79
C THR A 262 -4.31 22.54 -2.17
N PHE A 263 -5.22 22.16 -3.05
CA PHE A 263 -5.43 22.83 -4.34
C PHE A 263 -6.53 23.88 -4.27
N ASN A 264 -6.95 24.33 -5.46
CA ASN A 264 -8.17 25.06 -5.73
C ASN A 264 -9.33 24.58 -4.85
N GLU A 265 -10.09 25.55 -4.32
CA GLU A 265 -11.25 25.32 -3.45
C GLU A 265 -10.93 24.62 -2.12
N GLY A 266 -9.65 24.35 -1.81
CA GLY A 266 -9.22 23.64 -0.60
C GLY A 266 -9.23 22.12 -0.73
N LYS A 267 -9.20 21.58 -1.96
CA LYS A 267 -9.14 20.13 -2.22
C LYS A 267 -7.82 19.54 -1.71
N ILE A 268 -7.90 18.39 -1.03
CA ILE A 268 -6.71 17.65 -0.63
C ILE A 268 -6.22 16.77 -1.79
N PRO A 269 -4.90 16.73 -2.07
CA PRO A 269 -4.28 15.80 -3.02
C PRO A 269 -4.56 14.34 -2.70
N ALA A 270 -4.61 13.50 -3.74
CA ALA A 270 -4.59 12.06 -3.55
C ALA A 270 -3.25 11.56 -2.96
N CYS A 271 -2.13 12.15 -3.40
CA CYS A 271 -0.80 11.81 -2.92
C CYS A 271 0.16 13.00 -2.83
N LEU A 272 1.23 12.82 -2.06
CA LEU A 272 2.24 13.82 -1.80
C LEU A 272 3.65 13.29 -2.11
N PHE A 273 4.48 14.18 -2.65
CA PHE A 273 5.93 14.02 -2.73
C PHE A 273 6.59 14.68 -1.52
N THR A 274 7.72 14.13 -1.08
CA THR A 274 8.51 14.68 0.04
C THR A 274 9.86 15.22 -0.39
N GLU A 275 10.30 14.91 -1.62
CA GLU A 275 11.60 15.29 -2.17
C GLU A 275 11.46 15.94 -3.55
N PRO A 276 12.32 16.92 -3.90
CA PRO A 276 13.34 17.54 -3.04
C PRO A 276 12.78 18.45 -1.95
N GLN A 277 11.49 18.77 -2.02
CA GLN A 277 10.70 19.47 -1.02
C GLN A 277 9.27 18.88 -1.03
N PRO A 278 8.49 19.03 0.07
CA PRO A 278 7.10 18.64 0.07
C PRO A 278 6.29 19.37 -1.00
N GLU A 279 5.67 18.59 -1.88
CA GLU A 279 4.79 19.06 -2.94
C GLU A 279 3.61 18.10 -3.08
N PRO A 280 2.40 18.61 -3.34
CA PRO A 280 1.30 17.75 -3.70
C PRO A 280 1.38 17.33 -5.17
N ASP A 281 0.89 16.14 -5.47
CA ASP A 281 0.66 15.72 -6.85
C ASP A 281 -0.46 16.55 -7.49
N ASP A 282 -0.68 16.49 -8.81
CA ASP A 282 -1.84 17.15 -9.45
C ASP A 282 -3.09 16.25 -9.54
N THR A 283 -3.00 15.06 -8.94
CA THR A 283 -4.09 14.09 -8.87
C THR A 283 -5.07 14.39 -7.73
N TYR A 284 -6.35 14.48 -8.06
CA TYR A 284 -7.45 14.50 -7.09
C TYR A 284 -8.27 13.22 -7.18
N LEU A 285 -8.49 12.57 -6.03
CA LEU A 285 -9.39 11.44 -5.88
C LEU A 285 -10.44 11.77 -4.82
N PHE A 286 -11.70 11.77 -5.23
CA PHE A 286 -12.85 12.17 -4.42
C PHE A 286 -12.98 11.36 -3.13
N ASP A 287 -12.88 10.04 -3.23
CA ASP A 287 -12.95 9.15 -2.09
C ASP A 287 -11.77 9.40 -1.13
N PHE A 288 -10.55 9.55 -1.65
CA PHE A 288 -9.37 9.78 -0.82
C PHE A 288 -9.50 11.08 -0.02
N ALA A 289 -9.86 12.19 -0.68
CA ALA A 289 -10.08 13.48 -0.02
C ALA A 289 -11.13 13.36 1.10
N LEU A 290 -12.25 12.69 0.84
CA LEU A 290 -13.31 12.46 1.83
C LEU A 290 -12.88 11.58 3.01
N LEU A 291 -11.84 10.75 2.86
CA LEU A 291 -11.31 9.94 3.95
C LEU A 291 -10.46 10.75 4.95
N TYR A 292 -10.02 11.97 4.62
CA TYR A 292 -9.17 12.79 5.50
C TYR A 292 -9.78 13.00 6.90
N GLY A 293 -11.06 13.38 6.96
CA GLY A 293 -11.75 13.59 8.24
C GLY A 293 -11.82 12.32 9.10
N SER A 294 -11.89 11.16 8.46
CA SER A 294 -11.86 9.89 9.20
C SER A 294 -10.47 9.54 9.73
N ALA A 295 -9.40 9.87 9.01
CA ALA A 295 -8.03 9.72 9.50
C ALA A 295 -7.75 10.67 10.68
N LEU A 296 -8.19 11.93 10.57
CA LEU A 296 -8.08 12.92 11.66
C LEU A 296 -8.84 12.47 12.92
N LEU A 297 -10.06 11.96 12.75
CA LEU A 297 -10.84 11.47 13.88
C LEU A 297 -10.17 10.28 14.56
N ASP A 298 -9.71 9.29 13.79
CA ASP A 298 -9.03 8.11 14.34
C ASP A 298 -7.76 8.55 15.12
N TYR A 299 -6.99 9.52 14.61
CA TYR A 299 -5.84 10.10 15.33
C TYR A 299 -6.23 10.79 16.64
N TYR A 300 -7.26 11.65 16.60
CA TYR A 300 -7.70 12.35 17.80
C TYR A 300 -8.22 11.37 18.86
N GLU A 301 -8.94 10.32 18.48
CA GLU A 301 -9.46 9.34 19.44
C GLU A 301 -8.34 8.55 20.12
N GLU A 302 -7.24 8.25 19.41
CA GLU A 302 -6.09 7.55 19.98
C GLU A 302 -5.16 8.45 20.81
N THR A 303 -5.04 9.74 20.48
CA THR A 303 -4.04 10.65 21.11
C THR A 303 -4.61 11.72 22.02
N GLN A 304 -5.88 12.09 21.84
CA GLN A 304 -6.53 13.23 22.48
C GLN A 304 -5.83 14.58 22.21
N ASP A 305 -5.06 14.70 21.12
CA ASP A 305 -4.36 15.92 20.74
C ASP A 305 -5.33 16.99 20.20
N LYS A 306 -5.80 17.83 21.10
CA LYS A 306 -6.74 18.92 20.79
C LYS A 306 -6.15 19.98 19.86
N LYS A 307 -4.83 20.24 19.89
CA LYS A 307 -4.23 21.26 19.02
C LYS A 307 -4.35 20.81 17.58
N THR A 308 -3.96 19.58 17.29
CA THR A 308 -4.05 19.02 15.94
C THR A 308 -5.49 18.88 15.46
N LEU A 309 -6.41 18.50 16.35
CA LEU A 309 -7.84 18.53 16.01
C LEU A 309 -8.29 19.96 15.63
N ASN A 310 -7.98 20.96 16.44
CA ASN A 310 -8.36 22.35 16.17
C ASN A 310 -7.79 22.88 14.85
N ASP A 311 -6.50 22.59 14.58
CA ASP A 311 -5.81 23.04 13.38
C ASP A 311 -6.42 22.43 12.10
N LEU A 312 -6.70 21.13 12.13
CA LEU A 312 -7.05 20.36 10.92
C LEU A 312 -8.55 20.12 10.73
N TYR A 313 -9.38 20.42 11.75
CA TYR A 313 -10.83 20.33 11.66
C TYR A 313 -11.42 21.09 10.47
N PRO A 314 -11.05 22.37 10.21
CA PRO A 314 -11.59 23.09 9.05
C PRO A 314 -11.26 22.42 7.72
N VAL A 315 -10.06 21.84 7.59
CA VAL A 315 -9.63 21.12 6.38
C VAL A 315 -10.50 19.88 6.16
N ALA A 316 -10.81 19.14 7.23
CA ALA A 316 -11.67 17.96 7.18
C ALA A 316 -13.12 18.30 6.80
N ILE A 317 -13.71 19.34 7.39
CA ILE A 317 -15.07 19.80 7.03
C ILE A 317 -15.10 20.28 5.59
N ARG A 318 -14.05 20.98 5.13
CA ARG A 318 -13.97 21.48 3.77
C ARG A 318 -14.05 20.37 2.71
N GLN A 319 -13.48 19.19 2.97
CA GLN A 319 -13.58 18.07 2.03
C GLN A 319 -15.02 17.55 1.91
N ILE A 320 -15.79 17.58 3.01
CA ILE A 320 -17.20 17.21 3.01
C ILE A 320 -18.01 18.24 2.22
N GLU A 321 -17.77 19.54 2.43
CA GLU A 321 -18.42 20.63 1.67
C GLU A 321 -18.18 20.48 0.17
N ILE A 322 -16.92 20.29 -0.25
CA ILE A 322 -16.58 20.02 -1.65
C ILE A 322 -17.33 18.78 -2.13
N GLY A 323 -17.41 17.73 -1.31
CA GLY A 323 -18.16 16.51 -1.64
C GLY A 323 -19.65 16.76 -1.89
N LEU A 324 -20.26 17.69 -1.16
CA LEU A 324 -21.66 18.09 -1.35
C LEU A 324 -21.88 18.88 -2.64
N ASP A 325 -20.87 19.62 -3.13
CA ASP A 325 -20.94 20.36 -4.39
C ASP A 325 -21.03 19.43 -5.63
N TYR A 326 -20.70 18.14 -5.48
CA TYR A 326 -20.84 17.14 -6.54
C TYR A 326 -22.27 16.60 -6.70
N LEU A 327 -23.18 16.92 -5.77
CA LEU A 327 -24.55 16.41 -5.81
C LEU A 327 -25.37 17.09 -6.92
N ASN A 328 -26.19 16.31 -7.62
CA ASN A 328 -27.18 16.83 -8.55
C ASN A 328 -28.50 17.20 -7.82
N GLU A 329 -29.53 17.56 -8.60
CA GLU A 329 -30.86 17.91 -8.09
C GLU A 329 -31.56 16.76 -7.34
N ASP A 330 -31.20 15.50 -7.62
CA ASP A 330 -31.72 14.30 -6.96
C ASP A 330 -30.93 13.92 -5.69
N HIS A 331 -29.98 14.76 -5.28
CA HIS A 331 -29.08 14.49 -4.16
C HIS A 331 -28.26 13.21 -4.31
N VAL A 332 -27.90 12.85 -5.54
CA VAL A 332 -26.93 11.80 -5.85
C VAL A 332 -25.72 12.38 -6.56
N ILE A 333 -24.61 11.64 -6.55
CA ILE A 333 -23.45 11.96 -7.37
C ILE A 333 -23.73 11.50 -8.81
N PRO A 334 -23.51 12.35 -9.84
CA PRO A 334 -23.57 11.94 -11.24
C PRO A 334 -22.62 10.79 -11.55
N ASP A 335 -23.01 9.88 -12.42
CA ASP A 335 -22.13 8.79 -12.84
C ASP A 335 -20.93 9.34 -13.64
N ARG A 336 -19.75 9.21 -13.03
CA ARG A 336 -18.45 9.58 -13.60
C ARG A 336 -17.50 8.39 -13.64
N SER A 337 -18.02 7.16 -13.66
CA SER A 337 -17.20 5.94 -13.56
C SER A 337 -16.22 5.73 -14.72
N ASN A 338 -16.37 6.48 -15.81
CA ASN A 338 -15.43 6.49 -16.94
C ASN A 338 -14.26 7.48 -16.75
N GLU A 339 -14.28 8.27 -15.68
CA GLU A 339 -13.24 9.22 -15.30
C GLU A 339 -12.42 8.64 -14.13
N PHE A 340 -11.13 8.97 -14.03
CA PHE A 340 -10.30 8.57 -12.89
C PHE A 340 -10.42 9.56 -11.73
N TRP A 341 -11.65 9.78 -11.25
CA TRP A 341 -11.96 10.81 -10.25
C TRP A 341 -12.19 10.23 -8.84
N CYS A 342 -12.41 8.91 -8.74
CA CYS A 342 -12.76 8.19 -7.52
C CYS A 342 -12.28 6.74 -7.66
N LEU A 343 -11.42 6.27 -6.75
CA LEU A 343 -10.77 4.97 -6.90
C LEU A 343 -11.68 3.82 -6.49
N ILE A 344 -12.15 3.79 -5.24
CA ILE A 344 -12.92 2.71 -4.60
C ILE A 344 -12.19 1.34 -4.56
N ASP A 345 -11.88 0.74 -5.71
CA ASP A 345 -11.08 -0.47 -5.90
C ASP A 345 -10.53 -0.51 -7.35
N TRP A 346 -9.49 -1.31 -7.62
CA TRP A 346 -8.89 -1.45 -8.95
C TRP A 346 -9.66 -2.39 -9.91
N GLY A 347 -10.92 -2.72 -9.58
CA GLY A 347 -11.72 -3.69 -10.32
C GLY A 347 -12.09 -3.19 -11.71
N GLU A 348 -11.68 -3.91 -12.76
CA GLU A 348 -12.03 -3.55 -14.14
C GLU A 348 -13.56 -3.51 -14.33
N GLY A 349 -14.06 -2.39 -14.86
CA GLY A 349 -15.48 -2.19 -15.13
C GLY A 349 -16.34 -1.86 -13.92
N LEU A 350 -15.75 -1.59 -12.74
CA LEU A 350 -16.49 -1.13 -11.56
C LEU A 350 -17.16 0.23 -11.82
N ASN A 351 -18.48 0.29 -11.67
CA ASN A 351 -19.21 1.55 -11.61
C ASN A 351 -19.15 2.12 -10.18
N THR A 352 -18.73 3.38 -10.02
CA THR A 352 -18.44 4.02 -8.73
C THR A 352 -19.52 4.99 -8.27
N GLN A 353 -20.61 5.17 -9.01
CA GLN A 353 -21.65 6.14 -8.68
C GLN A 353 -22.27 5.92 -7.28
N ALA A 354 -22.79 4.73 -7.00
CA ALA A 354 -23.44 4.43 -5.73
C ALA A 354 -22.42 4.38 -4.58
N ALA A 355 -21.23 3.80 -4.83
CA ALA A 355 -20.15 3.71 -3.86
C ALA A 355 -19.62 5.09 -3.44
N SER A 356 -19.47 6.03 -4.38
CA SER A 356 -19.00 7.39 -4.08
C SER A 356 -20.00 8.16 -3.20
N LEU A 357 -21.32 8.03 -3.43
CA LEU A 357 -22.32 8.60 -2.54
C LEU A 357 -22.23 8.00 -1.13
N ALA A 358 -22.02 6.69 -1.04
CA ALA A 358 -21.84 6.01 0.25
C ALA A 358 -20.56 6.48 0.97
N VAL A 359 -19.45 6.74 0.26
CA VAL A 359 -18.24 7.34 0.84
C VAL A 359 -18.50 8.77 1.36
N LEU A 360 -19.31 9.56 0.66
CA LEU A 360 -19.72 10.89 1.14
C LEU A 360 -20.55 10.80 2.42
N ILE A 361 -21.57 9.93 2.46
CA ILE A 361 -22.36 9.67 3.68
C ILE A 361 -21.46 9.19 4.83
N TYR A 362 -20.51 8.30 4.51
CA TYR A 362 -19.50 7.84 5.46
C TYR A 362 -18.71 9.03 6.03
N SER A 363 -18.19 9.91 5.18
CA SER A 363 -17.39 11.06 5.59
C SER A 363 -18.19 12.06 6.44
N ILE A 364 -19.43 12.38 6.03
CA ILE A 364 -20.36 13.24 6.79
C ILE A 364 -20.51 12.75 8.22
N ARG A 365 -20.70 11.43 8.42
CA ARG A 365 -20.82 10.84 9.77
C ARG A 365 -19.56 11.05 10.62
N TYR A 366 -18.37 11.01 10.02
CA TYR A 366 -17.13 11.33 10.73
C TYR A 366 -17.02 12.84 10.99
N GLY A 367 -17.44 13.69 10.05
CA GLY A 367 -17.58 15.14 10.24
C GLY A 367 -18.47 15.52 11.41
N VAL A 368 -19.65 14.88 11.55
CA VAL A 368 -20.54 15.06 12.71
C VAL A 368 -19.85 14.71 14.03
N ARG A 369 -19.02 13.66 14.06
CA ARG A 369 -18.27 13.27 15.27
C ARG A 369 -17.16 14.28 15.59
N LEU A 370 -16.42 14.75 14.59
CA LEU A 370 -15.43 15.81 14.76
C LEU A 370 -16.08 17.10 15.29
N ALA A 371 -17.20 17.52 14.68
CA ALA A 371 -17.96 18.70 15.10
C ALA A 371 -18.43 18.60 16.56
N LYS A 372 -18.86 17.41 17.01
CA LYS A 372 -19.18 17.15 18.44
C LYS A 372 -17.97 17.37 19.35
N TYR A 373 -16.80 16.87 18.98
CA TYR A 373 -15.57 17.08 19.77
C TYR A 373 -15.14 18.56 19.79
N MET A 374 -15.40 19.29 18.70
CA MET A 374 -15.14 20.73 18.59
C MET A 374 -16.18 21.60 19.31
N GLY A 375 -17.32 21.04 19.72
CA GLY A 375 -18.44 21.81 20.26
C GLY A 375 -19.18 22.65 19.21
N ASP A 376 -19.00 22.32 17.93
CA ASP A 376 -19.59 23.01 16.79
C ASP A 376 -21.01 22.49 16.53
N THR A 377 -21.98 23.07 17.24
CA THR A 377 -23.38 22.63 17.18
C THR A 377 -24.03 22.87 15.82
N GLU A 378 -23.55 23.85 15.06
CA GLU A 378 -24.08 24.19 13.75
C GLU A 378 -23.75 23.09 12.73
N HIS A 379 -22.47 22.70 12.62
CA HIS A 379 -22.09 21.60 11.74
C HIS A 379 -22.70 20.26 12.18
N VAL A 380 -22.86 20.01 13.49
CA VAL A 380 -23.57 18.81 13.97
C VAL A 380 -24.99 18.73 13.42
N GLU A 381 -25.74 19.85 13.43
CA GLU A 381 -27.11 19.88 12.92
C GLU A 381 -27.17 19.80 11.38
N GLN A 382 -26.35 20.60 10.69
CA GLN A 382 -26.36 20.68 9.23
C GLN A 382 -25.92 19.37 8.58
N LEU A 383 -24.78 18.83 9.02
CA LEU A 383 -24.26 17.55 8.51
C LEU A 383 -25.17 16.39 8.92
N GLY A 384 -25.75 16.41 10.12
CA GLY A 384 -26.70 15.38 10.56
C GLY A 384 -27.97 15.34 9.70
N LYS A 385 -28.53 16.51 9.34
CA LYS A 385 -29.67 16.57 8.41
C LYS A 385 -29.30 16.06 7.02
N LYS A 386 -28.13 16.47 6.51
CA LYS A 386 -27.64 16.06 5.19
C LYS A 386 -27.36 14.56 5.14
N GLU A 387 -26.79 13.97 6.20
CA GLU A 387 -26.58 12.52 6.32
C GLU A 387 -27.90 11.75 6.09
N GLU A 388 -28.97 12.15 6.77
CA GLU A 388 -30.27 11.47 6.67
C GLU A 388 -30.97 11.69 5.32
N GLU A 389 -30.78 12.85 4.68
CA GLU A 389 -31.24 13.11 3.31
C GLU A 389 -30.54 12.21 2.30
N LEU A 390 -29.21 12.13 2.36
CA LEU A 390 -28.43 11.32 1.42
C LEU A 390 -28.64 9.81 1.62
N LYS A 391 -28.87 9.34 2.85
CA LYS A 391 -29.28 7.94 3.08
C LYS A 391 -30.61 7.61 2.39
N LYS A 392 -31.58 8.53 2.43
CA LYS A 392 -32.87 8.33 1.73
C LYS A 392 -32.67 8.31 0.22
N SER A 393 -31.92 9.27 -0.33
CA SER A 393 -31.59 9.30 -1.76
C SER A 393 -30.85 8.02 -2.20
N ALA A 394 -29.91 7.52 -1.39
CA ALA A 394 -29.23 6.26 -1.67
C ALA A 394 -30.20 5.07 -1.79
N VAL A 395 -31.21 4.98 -0.92
CA VAL A 395 -32.25 3.95 -1.00
C VAL A 395 -33.15 4.17 -2.21
N GLU A 396 -33.63 5.40 -2.43
CA GLU A 396 -34.55 5.72 -3.53
C GLU A 396 -33.96 5.41 -4.91
N HIS A 397 -32.69 5.74 -5.13
CA HIS A 397 -32.07 5.64 -6.46
C HIS A 397 -31.31 4.33 -6.69
N PHE A 398 -30.73 3.74 -5.65
CA PHE A 398 -29.81 2.61 -5.81
C PHE A 398 -30.33 1.30 -5.20
N TRP A 399 -31.33 1.29 -4.31
CA TRP A 399 -31.82 0.03 -3.75
C TRP A 399 -32.71 -0.71 -4.76
N ASP A 400 -32.43 -1.99 -4.98
CA ASP A 400 -33.26 -2.88 -5.78
C ASP A 400 -34.00 -3.86 -4.87
N GLU A 401 -35.32 -3.67 -4.75
CA GLU A 401 -36.17 -4.47 -3.85
C GLU A 401 -36.31 -5.93 -4.30
N GLU A 402 -36.17 -6.24 -5.59
CA GLU A 402 -36.25 -7.64 -6.06
C GLU A 402 -34.95 -8.38 -5.75
N GLN A 403 -33.82 -7.73 -5.99
CA GLN A 403 -32.50 -8.33 -5.80
C GLN A 403 -32.04 -8.30 -4.33
N GLN A 404 -32.61 -7.39 -3.53
CA GLN A 404 -32.22 -7.07 -2.16
C GLN A 404 -30.74 -6.64 -2.09
N LEU A 405 -30.33 -5.82 -3.08
CA LEU A 405 -28.97 -5.31 -3.25
C LEU A 405 -29.01 -3.88 -3.79
N PHE A 406 -27.93 -3.14 -3.58
CA PHE A 406 -27.75 -1.83 -4.22
C PHE A 406 -27.14 -1.98 -5.62
N VAL A 407 -27.65 -1.21 -6.57
CA VAL A 407 -27.17 -1.12 -7.95
C VAL A 407 -26.44 0.20 -8.19
N SER A 408 -25.61 0.27 -9.23
CA SER A 408 -24.84 1.47 -9.58
C SER A 408 -24.83 1.73 -11.08
N GLY A 409 -24.91 3.01 -11.46
CA GLY A 409 -24.89 3.44 -12.86
C GLY A 409 -26.17 3.12 -13.63
N SER A 410 -26.22 3.59 -14.88
CA SER A 410 -27.37 3.39 -15.78
C SER A 410 -27.64 1.91 -16.10
N GLU A 411 -26.60 1.09 -16.11
CA GLU A 411 -26.64 -0.37 -16.30
C GLU A 411 -27.13 -1.13 -15.06
N ARG A 412 -27.40 -0.43 -13.93
CA ARG A 412 -27.79 -1.03 -12.65
C ARG A 412 -26.83 -2.14 -12.21
N GLN A 413 -25.53 -1.90 -12.33
CA GLN A 413 -24.48 -2.86 -11.99
C GLN A 413 -24.49 -3.19 -10.49
N ILE A 414 -24.33 -4.47 -10.17
CA ILE A 414 -24.12 -4.94 -8.79
C ILE A 414 -22.64 -5.31 -8.63
N SER A 415 -22.00 -4.74 -7.61
CA SER A 415 -20.62 -5.00 -7.22
C SER A 415 -20.49 -5.19 -5.72
N TRP A 416 -19.45 -5.91 -5.29
CA TRP A 416 -19.10 -6.03 -3.87
C TRP A 416 -18.83 -4.65 -3.24
N ALA A 417 -18.09 -3.79 -3.95
CA ALA A 417 -17.69 -2.48 -3.47
C ALA A 417 -18.88 -1.60 -3.09
N THR A 418 -19.92 -1.55 -3.92
CA THR A 418 -21.15 -0.80 -3.63
C THR A 418 -21.81 -1.28 -2.34
N GLN A 419 -21.95 -2.60 -2.14
CA GLN A 419 -22.64 -3.12 -0.95
C GLN A 419 -21.85 -2.81 0.32
N ILE A 420 -20.54 -3.03 0.27
CA ILE A 420 -19.63 -2.79 1.41
C ILE A 420 -19.68 -1.32 1.82
N TRP A 421 -19.56 -0.39 0.87
CA TRP A 421 -19.60 1.04 1.19
C TRP A 421 -20.96 1.48 1.73
N MET A 422 -22.08 0.95 1.21
CA MET A 422 -23.42 1.23 1.74
C MET A 422 -23.58 0.76 3.20
N ILE A 423 -23.03 -0.41 3.54
CA ILE A 423 -22.98 -0.92 4.93
C ILE A 423 -22.13 -0.02 5.81
N LEU A 424 -20.93 0.33 5.35
CA LEU A 424 -20.01 1.19 6.09
C LEU A 424 -20.56 2.60 6.30
N ALA A 425 -21.32 3.11 5.34
CA ALA A 425 -22.07 4.38 5.41
C ALA A 425 -23.25 4.31 6.40
N ARG A 426 -23.71 3.10 6.75
CA ARG A 426 -24.90 2.84 7.58
C ARG A 426 -26.17 3.42 6.93
N VAL A 427 -26.35 3.14 5.64
CA VAL A 427 -27.60 3.50 4.94
C VAL A 427 -28.80 2.80 5.55
N PHE A 428 -28.65 1.53 5.92
CA PHE A 428 -29.65 0.83 6.73
C PHE A 428 -29.24 0.69 8.21
N PRO A 429 -30.20 0.35 9.10
CA PRO A 429 -29.91 -0.17 10.42
C PRO A 429 -29.04 -1.43 10.37
N LYS A 430 -28.43 -1.77 11.52
CA LYS A 430 -27.44 -2.84 11.63
C LYS A 430 -27.96 -4.20 11.15
N GLU A 431 -29.19 -4.54 11.50
CA GLU A 431 -29.83 -5.81 11.18
C GLU A 431 -30.01 -5.97 9.67
N LYS A 432 -30.49 -4.94 8.99
CA LYS A 432 -30.65 -4.94 7.53
C LYS A 432 -29.31 -4.85 6.78
N ASN A 433 -28.29 -4.19 7.35
CA ASN A 433 -26.92 -4.25 6.81
C ASN A 433 -26.30 -5.66 6.94
N ARG A 434 -26.64 -6.40 8.00
CA ARG A 434 -26.24 -7.79 8.15
C ARG A 434 -26.91 -8.68 7.10
N GLU A 435 -28.21 -8.48 6.85
CA GLU A 435 -28.91 -9.16 5.75
C GLU A 435 -28.28 -8.84 4.40
N LEU A 436 -27.94 -7.56 4.15
CA LEU A 436 -27.28 -7.11 2.93
C LEU A 436 -25.92 -7.79 2.70
N ILE A 437 -25.05 -7.85 3.71
CA ILE A 437 -23.73 -8.50 3.50
C ILE A 437 -23.87 -10.01 3.27
N LEU A 438 -24.77 -10.68 3.98
CA LEU A 438 -25.04 -12.11 3.77
C LEU A 438 -25.62 -12.36 2.38
N ARG A 439 -26.55 -11.51 1.93
CA ARG A 439 -27.10 -11.57 0.57
C ARG A 439 -26.00 -11.34 -0.48
N THR A 440 -25.08 -10.42 -0.24
CA THR A 440 -23.94 -10.14 -1.12
C THR A 440 -23.05 -11.38 -1.26
N ILE A 441 -22.76 -12.07 -0.15
CA ILE A 441 -21.99 -13.32 -0.14
C ILE A 441 -22.72 -14.40 -0.95
N ASP A 442 -24.02 -14.57 -0.71
CA ASP A 442 -24.84 -15.60 -1.37
C ASP A 442 -24.94 -15.37 -2.89
N VAL A 443 -25.10 -14.11 -3.32
CA VAL A 443 -25.20 -13.75 -4.74
C VAL A 443 -23.83 -13.77 -5.41
N ASN A 444 -22.78 -13.41 -4.68
CA ASN A 444 -21.41 -13.27 -5.18
C ASN A 444 -21.32 -12.45 -6.48
N PRO A 445 -21.51 -11.11 -6.42
CA PRO A 445 -21.53 -10.24 -7.60
C PRO A 445 -20.37 -10.45 -8.55
N ARG A 446 -20.63 -10.36 -9.87
CA ARG A 446 -19.61 -10.58 -10.91
C ARG A 446 -18.42 -9.61 -10.79
N ILE A 447 -18.67 -8.36 -10.39
CA ILE A 447 -17.61 -7.38 -10.13
C ILE A 447 -17.03 -7.67 -8.74
N GLN A 448 -15.88 -8.36 -8.74
CA GLN A 448 -15.18 -8.87 -7.56
C GLN A 448 -14.29 -7.81 -6.91
N ILE A 449 -13.92 -8.08 -5.66
CA ILE A 449 -12.88 -7.35 -4.94
C ILE A 449 -11.52 -7.80 -5.46
N VAL A 450 -10.64 -6.87 -5.84
CA VAL A 450 -9.33 -7.21 -6.43
C VAL A 450 -8.13 -6.83 -5.54
N THR A 451 -8.30 -5.89 -4.61
CA THR A 451 -7.22 -5.44 -3.73
C THR A 451 -7.43 -5.80 -2.25
N PRO A 452 -6.35 -6.02 -1.49
CA PRO A 452 -6.43 -6.06 -0.04
C PRO A 452 -6.97 -4.77 0.59
N TYR A 453 -6.83 -3.61 -0.10
CA TYR A 453 -7.45 -2.34 0.30
C TYR A 453 -8.97 -2.46 0.39
N MET A 454 -9.64 -3.01 -0.62
CA MET A 454 -11.09 -3.17 -0.57
C MET A 454 -11.51 -4.36 0.32
N TYR A 455 -10.67 -5.39 0.47
CA TYR A 455 -10.86 -6.43 1.48
C TYR A 455 -10.82 -5.88 2.92
N HIS A 456 -10.00 -4.86 3.24
CA HIS A 456 -10.06 -4.18 4.55
C HIS A 456 -11.49 -3.71 4.86
N HIS A 457 -12.11 -3.03 3.89
CA HIS A 457 -13.45 -2.50 4.03
C HIS A 457 -14.50 -3.61 4.14
N TYR A 458 -14.32 -4.72 3.44
CA TYR A 458 -15.15 -5.92 3.59
C TYR A 458 -15.09 -6.49 5.01
N ILE A 459 -13.88 -6.63 5.58
CA ILE A 459 -13.69 -7.10 6.95
C ILE A 459 -14.33 -6.13 7.96
N ASP A 460 -14.17 -4.80 7.79
CA ASP A 460 -14.82 -3.80 8.66
C ASP A 460 -16.36 -3.88 8.54
N ALA A 461 -16.90 -4.11 7.35
CA ALA A 461 -18.34 -4.28 7.12
C ALA A 461 -18.88 -5.53 7.83
N LEU A 462 -18.20 -6.67 7.72
CA LEU A 462 -18.57 -7.91 8.43
C LEU A 462 -18.58 -7.70 9.94
N ILE A 463 -17.52 -7.11 10.51
CA ILE A 463 -17.42 -6.86 11.96
C ILE A 463 -18.55 -5.92 12.43
N ARG A 464 -18.85 -4.85 11.67
CA ARG A 464 -19.92 -3.91 12.00
C ARG A 464 -21.33 -4.51 11.85
N SER A 465 -21.45 -5.60 11.10
CA SER A 465 -22.67 -6.37 10.89
C SER A 465 -22.77 -7.61 11.82
N ASP A 466 -22.00 -7.68 12.90
CA ASP A 466 -21.93 -8.82 13.84
C ASP A 466 -21.49 -10.17 13.22
N GLU A 467 -20.83 -10.16 12.07
CA GLU A 467 -20.28 -11.34 11.40
C GLU A 467 -18.78 -11.51 11.71
N LYS A 468 -18.41 -11.42 12.99
CA LYS A 468 -17.00 -11.48 13.43
C LYS A 468 -16.30 -12.79 13.08
N GLU A 469 -16.95 -13.93 13.28
CA GLU A 469 -16.34 -15.22 12.94
C GLU A 469 -16.06 -15.34 11.43
N ARG A 470 -16.99 -14.89 10.60
CA ARG A 470 -16.78 -14.83 9.14
C ARG A 470 -15.65 -13.87 8.76
N ALA A 471 -15.56 -12.73 9.43
CA ALA A 471 -14.46 -11.79 9.22
C ALA A 471 -13.11 -12.45 9.55
N LEU A 472 -13.04 -13.22 10.63
CA LEU A 472 -11.82 -13.95 11.00
C LEU A 472 -11.49 -15.05 9.97
N ASP A 473 -12.49 -15.77 9.47
CA ASP A 473 -12.31 -16.78 8.43
C ASP A 473 -11.86 -16.19 7.09
N GLU A 474 -12.37 -15.02 6.71
CA GLU A 474 -11.90 -14.29 5.53
C GLU A 474 -10.47 -13.78 5.70
N ILE A 475 -10.08 -13.36 6.92
CA ILE A 475 -8.67 -13.05 7.22
C ILE A 475 -7.79 -14.28 7.00
N ARG A 476 -8.19 -15.45 7.54
CA ARG A 476 -7.47 -16.71 7.33
C ARG A 476 -7.40 -17.10 5.86
N ARG A 477 -8.50 -16.97 5.12
CA ARG A 477 -8.59 -17.37 3.72
C ARG A 477 -7.71 -16.45 2.86
N TYR A 478 -7.97 -15.15 2.86
CA TYR A 478 -7.37 -14.24 1.90
C TYR A 478 -5.89 -13.93 2.21
N TRP A 479 -5.59 -13.54 3.45
CA TRP A 479 -4.20 -13.25 3.83
C TRP A 479 -3.40 -14.51 4.15
N GLY A 480 -4.06 -15.58 4.62
CA GLY A 480 -3.38 -16.86 4.82
C GLY A 480 -2.91 -17.48 3.50
N GLU A 481 -3.64 -17.31 2.40
CA GLU A 481 -3.15 -17.74 1.08
C GLU A 481 -1.89 -16.99 0.64
N MET A 482 -1.80 -15.67 0.83
CA MET A 482 -0.55 -14.93 0.59
C MET A 482 0.59 -15.49 1.44
N VAL A 483 0.33 -15.81 2.70
CA VAL A 483 1.31 -16.45 3.60
C VAL A 483 1.71 -17.84 3.12
N HIS A 484 0.78 -18.62 2.56
CA HIS A 484 1.05 -19.92 1.95
C HIS A 484 1.89 -19.80 0.68
N ASP A 485 1.70 -18.72 -0.08
CA ASP A 485 2.48 -18.39 -1.28
C ASP A 485 3.86 -17.79 -0.98
N GLY A 486 4.25 -17.74 0.30
CA GLY A 486 5.58 -17.32 0.71
C GLY A 486 5.76 -15.81 0.92
N ALA A 487 4.66 -15.07 1.14
CA ALA A 487 4.73 -13.64 1.45
C ALA A 487 5.52 -13.38 2.75
N ASP A 488 6.60 -12.61 2.64
CA ASP A 488 7.29 -11.98 3.78
C ASP A 488 6.61 -10.68 4.21
N THR A 489 6.00 -10.00 3.24
CA THR A 489 5.19 -8.79 3.34
C THR A 489 3.93 -8.95 2.47
N PHE A 490 2.85 -8.26 2.80
CA PHE A 490 1.60 -8.31 2.03
C PHE A 490 1.65 -7.42 0.80
N TRP A 491 0.96 -7.87 -0.25
CA TRP A 491 1.11 -7.38 -1.61
C TRP A 491 0.07 -6.32 -1.95
N GLU A 492 0.37 -5.47 -2.90
CA GLU A 492 -0.53 -4.42 -3.41
C GLU A 492 -1.77 -5.02 -4.08
N VAL A 493 -1.54 -6.01 -4.94
CA VAL A 493 -2.56 -6.71 -5.72
C VAL A 493 -2.45 -8.19 -5.44
N TYR A 494 -3.56 -8.81 -5.04
CA TYR A 494 -3.63 -10.25 -4.84
C TYR A 494 -5.00 -10.80 -5.27
N ASN A 495 -4.98 -11.51 -6.40
CA ASN A 495 -6.10 -12.31 -6.86
C ASN A 495 -5.80 -13.80 -6.66
N PRO A 496 -6.52 -14.49 -5.75
CA PRO A 496 -6.37 -15.93 -5.53
C PRO A 496 -6.48 -16.79 -6.80
N TYR A 497 -7.26 -16.35 -7.79
CA TYR A 497 -7.48 -17.05 -9.04
C TYR A 497 -6.42 -16.75 -10.12
N ASN A 498 -5.71 -15.63 -9.98
CA ASN A 498 -4.62 -15.23 -10.87
C ASN A 498 -3.52 -14.49 -10.10
N LYS A 499 -2.59 -15.26 -9.52
CA LYS A 499 -1.47 -14.74 -8.70
C LYS A 499 -0.47 -13.86 -9.47
N TYR A 500 -0.62 -13.75 -10.79
CA TYR A 500 0.22 -12.93 -11.67
C TYR A 500 -0.54 -11.72 -12.23
N GLU A 501 -1.73 -11.44 -11.71
CA GLU A 501 -2.49 -10.26 -12.09
C GLU A 501 -1.71 -8.99 -11.79
N SER A 502 -1.70 -8.08 -12.75
CA SER A 502 -1.07 -6.78 -12.64
C SER A 502 -1.88 -5.76 -13.42
N PRO A 503 -2.41 -4.71 -12.77
CA PRO A 503 -3.03 -3.59 -13.48
C PRO A 503 -1.99 -2.75 -14.26
N TYR A 504 -0.70 -3.06 -14.10
CA TYR A 504 0.43 -2.32 -14.69
C TYR A 504 1.09 -3.05 -15.88
N GLY A 505 0.51 -4.18 -16.31
CA GLY A 505 0.99 -4.99 -17.43
C GLY A 505 2.06 -6.03 -17.07
N SER A 506 2.61 -6.02 -15.85
CA SER A 506 3.61 -7.00 -15.42
C SER A 506 3.75 -7.09 -13.91
N VAL A 507 3.93 -8.30 -13.38
CA VAL A 507 4.22 -8.55 -11.95
C VAL A 507 5.51 -7.88 -11.45
N MET A 508 6.47 -7.57 -12.33
CA MET A 508 7.68 -6.80 -11.97
C MET A 508 7.33 -5.40 -11.45
N MET A 509 6.15 -4.89 -11.79
CA MET A 509 5.69 -3.56 -11.41
C MET A 509 4.75 -3.56 -10.21
N ASN A 510 4.22 -4.71 -9.81
CA ASN A 510 3.43 -4.81 -8.58
C ASN A 510 4.34 -4.58 -7.38
N SER A 511 3.86 -3.90 -6.35
CA SER A 511 4.55 -3.87 -5.06
C SER A 511 4.21 -5.12 -4.25
N PHE A 512 5.22 -5.86 -3.80
CA PHE A 512 5.06 -7.01 -2.90
C PHE A 512 5.28 -6.64 -1.42
N CYS A 513 5.42 -5.35 -1.13
CA CYS A 513 5.32 -4.78 0.21
C CYS A 513 4.44 -3.52 0.14
N HIS A 514 3.14 -3.66 0.38
CA HIS A 514 2.19 -2.54 0.26
C HIS A 514 1.31 -2.43 1.49
N ALA A 515 1.39 -1.30 2.18
CA ALA A 515 0.90 -1.22 3.55
C ALA A 515 -0.61 -1.02 3.69
N TRP A 516 -1.36 -0.71 2.63
CA TRP A 516 -2.82 -0.86 2.67
C TRP A 516 -3.28 -2.30 2.95
N SER A 517 -2.38 -3.29 2.77
CA SER A 517 -2.64 -4.72 2.92
C SER A 517 -2.28 -5.24 4.30
N CYS A 518 -1.69 -4.40 5.18
CA CYS A 518 -1.25 -4.80 6.51
C CYS A 518 -2.37 -4.78 7.57
N THR A 519 -3.59 -4.41 7.20
CA THR A 519 -4.68 -4.19 8.16
C THR A 519 -5.21 -5.43 8.92
N PRO A 520 -4.86 -6.70 8.60
CA PRO A 520 -5.14 -7.80 9.54
C PRO A 520 -4.59 -7.58 10.95
N THR A 521 -3.41 -6.95 11.09
CA THR A 521 -2.86 -6.66 12.44
C THR A 521 -3.80 -5.78 13.25
N TYR A 522 -4.41 -4.77 12.61
CA TYR A 522 -5.40 -3.90 13.25
C TYR A 522 -6.63 -4.69 13.70
N PHE A 523 -7.19 -5.54 12.83
CA PHE A 523 -8.39 -6.29 13.15
C PHE A 523 -8.15 -7.34 14.25
N LEU A 524 -7.07 -8.12 14.12
CA LEU A 524 -6.69 -9.15 15.09
C LEU A 524 -6.50 -8.55 16.48
N ARG A 525 -5.65 -7.53 16.60
CA ARG A 525 -5.32 -6.89 17.88
C ARG A 525 -6.48 -6.11 18.50
N LYS A 526 -7.37 -5.55 17.68
CA LYS A 526 -8.50 -4.75 18.18
C LYS A 526 -9.72 -5.57 18.56
N PHE A 527 -10.02 -6.65 17.84
CA PHE A 527 -11.30 -7.34 17.95
C PHE A 527 -11.22 -8.80 18.40
N TYR A 528 -10.05 -9.44 18.31
CA TYR A 528 -9.90 -10.89 18.55
C TYR A 528 -8.80 -11.25 19.55
N GLU A 529 -7.82 -10.37 19.78
CA GLU A 529 -6.76 -10.60 20.76
C GLU A 529 -7.35 -10.73 22.16
N GLU A 530 -6.94 -11.79 22.86
CA GLU A 530 -7.37 -12.05 24.24
C GLU A 530 -6.74 -11.01 25.18
N ALA A 531 -7.55 -10.52 26.13
CA ALA A 531 -7.16 -9.48 27.08
C ALA A 531 -6.02 -9.91 28.02
#